data_AF-A0A2U1NV70-F1
#
_entry.id   AF-A0A2U1NV70-F1
#
_cell.length_a   1.000
_cell.length_b   1.000
_cell.length_c   1.000
_cell.angle_alpha   90.00
_cell.angle_beta   90.00
_cell.angle_gamma   90.00
#
_symmetry.space_group_name_H-M   'P 1'
#
loop_
_entity.id
_entity.type
_entity.pdbx_description
1 polymer ?
#
loop_
_entity_poly.entity_id
_entity_poly.type
_entity_poly.pdbx_seq_one_letter_code
_entity_poly.pdbx_strand_id
1 'polypeptide(L)'
;MAPKFPKLLKTVREIGDRRIHKVLYAMLDREKKAYKGDESTYNERIGEIRARVEYRHEIILELQRFERDLIVDEGLADLINEEKEDLAEIGRLVQMSYGSTLRATRKSVLMKKMKKLK
;
A
#
# COMPACT_ATOMS: atom_id res chain seq x y z
N MET A 1 8.73 26.05 -34.21
CA MET A 1 7.91 25.04 -33.50
C MET A 1 7.30 25.68 -32.25
N ALA A 2 5.98 25.60 -32.08
CA ALA A 2 5.32 26.11 -30.88
C ALA A 2 5.68 25.24 -29.66
N PRO A 3 5.94 25.82 -28.47
CA PRO A 3 6.29 25.02 -27.30
C PRO A 3 5.13 24.10 -26.90
N LYS A 4 5.41 22.84 -26.58
CA LYS A 4 4.39 21.82 -26.27
C LYS A 4 3.45 22.19 -25.11
N PHE A 5 3.79 23.18 -24.26
CA PHE A 5 2.96 23.64 -23.14
C PHE A 5 3.13 25.14 -22.84
N PRO A 6 2.44 26.03 -23.59
CA PRO A 6 2.63 27.48 -23.48
C PRO A 6 2.13 28.06 -22.14
N LYS A 7 1.09 27.48 -21.53
CA LYS A 7 0.59 27.89 -20.21
C LYS A 7 1.60 27.62 -19.09
N LEU A 8 2.20 26.42 -19.08
CA LEU A 8 3.28 26.05 -18.15
C LEU A 8 4.49 26.98 -18.29
N LEU A 9 4.91 27.29 -19.54
CA LEU A 9 6.04 28.18 -19.78
C LEU A 9 5.80 29.62 -19.31
N LYS A 10 4.56 30.12 -19.39
CA LYS A 10 4.19 31.45 -18.90
C LYS A 10 4.28 31.52 -17.38
N THR A 11 3.69 30.54 -16.69
CA THR A 11 3.78 30.38 -15.24
C THR A 11 5.23 30.14 -14.78
N VAL A 12 6.04 29.46 -15.61
CA VAL A 12 7.47 29.23 -15.35
C VAL A 12 8.31 30.50 -15.38
N ARG A 13 8.05 31.35 -16.36
CA ARG A 13 8.71 32.65 -16.47
C ARG A 13 8.30 33.62 -15.36
N GLU A 14 7.04 33.57 -14.91
CA GLU A 14 6.51 34.45 -13.83
C GLU A 14 7.03 34.05 -12.44
N ILE A 15 7.19 32.77 -12.17
CA ILE A 15 7.65 32.27 -10.86
C ILE A 15 9.19 32.16 -10.79
N GLY A 16 9.86 32.02 -11.94
CA GLY A 16 11.28 31.75 -12.06
C GLY A 16 11.61 30.27 -11.91
N ASP A 17 12.35 29.71 -12.87
CA ASP A 17 12.60 28.26 -13.06
C ASP A 17 13.06 27.53 -11.78
N ARG A 18 13.96 28.17 -11.01
CA ARG A 18 14.49 27.63 -9.75
C ARG A 18 13.43 27.48 -8.64
N ARG A 19 12.37 28.29 -8.64
CA ARG A 19 11.30 28.21 -7.63
C ARG A 19 10.33 27.07 -7.93
N ILE A 20 10.10 26.75 -9.21
CA ILE A 20 9.21 25.65 -9.61
C ILE A 20 9.81 24.29 -9.35
N HIS A 21 11.11 24.12 -9.62
CA HIS A 21 11.79 22.89 -9.24
C HIS A 21 11.74 22.64 -7.72
N LYS A 22 11.82 23.70 -6.89
CA LYS A 22 11.66 23.58 -5.44
C LYS A 22 10.24 23.16 -5.04
N VAL A 23 9.21 23.81 -5.59
CA VAL A 23 7.80 23.49 -5.32
C VAL A 23 7.48 22.05 -5.74
N LEU A 24 7.83 21.68 -6.97
CA LEU A 24 7.61 20.33 -7.48
C LEU A 24 8.38 19.29 -6.66
N TYR A 25 9.62 19.57 -6.26
CA TYR A 25 10.39 18.67 -5.40
C TYR A 25 9.69 18.45 -4.04
N ALA A 26 9.19 19.51 -3.41
CA ALA A 26 8.49 19.42 -2.14
C ALA A 26 7.19 18.61 -2.25
N MET A 27 6.43 18.80 -3.34
CA MET A 27 5.23 18.00 -3.62
C MET A 27 5.57 16.51 -3.78
N LEU A 28 6.59 16.19 -4.58
CA LEU A 28 7.03 14.81 -4.80
C LEU A 28 7.56 14.17 -3.50
N ASP A 29 8.27 14.92 -2.66
CA ASP A 29 8.75 14.43 -1.36
C ASP A 29 7.58 14.11 -0.42
N ARG A 30 6.58 14.99 -0.36
CA ARG A 30 5.37 14.78 0.45
C ARG A 30 4.60 13.54 -0.01
N GLU A 31 4.35 13.41 -1.31
CA GLU A 31 3.67 12.23 -1.85
C GLU A 31 4.47 10.95 -1.61
N LYS A 32 5.79 10.98 -1.80
CA LYS A 32 6.67 9.85 -1.49
C LYS A 32 6.54 9.41 -0.03
N LYS A 33 6.54 10.36 0.91
CA LYS A 33 6.37 10.09 2.34
C LYS A 33 5.00 9.49 2.63
N ALA A 34 3.94 10.02 2.02
CA ALA A 34 2.59 9.47 2.16
C ALA A 34 2.54 8.01 1.70
N TYR A 35 3.05 7.69 0.51
CA TYR A 35 3.08 6.30 0.01
C TYR A 35 3.89 5.35 0.91
N LYS A 36 4.99 5.84 1.52
CA LYS A 36 5.74 5.04 2.50
C LYS A 36 4.94 4.82 3.80
N GLY A 37 4.20 5.83 4.23
CA GLY A 37 3.27 5.72 5.36
C GLY A 37 2.21 4.67 5.07
N ASP A 38 1.54 4.76 3.92
CA ASP A 38 0.53 3.79 3.49
C ASP A 38 1.08 2.35 3.49
N GLU A 39 2.28 2.16 2.92
CA GLU A 39 2.93 0.84 2.90
C GLU A 39 3.21 0.30 4.31
N SER A 40 3.71 1.13 5.22
CA SER A 40 3.91 0.76 6.62
C SER A 40 2.58 0.34 7.27
N THR A 41 1.51 1.11 7.08
CA THR A 41 0.18 0.81 7.63
C THR A 41 -0.37 -0.50 7.09
N TYR A 42 -0.23 -0.77 5.79
CA TYR A 42 -0.67 -2.04 5.20
C TYR A 42 0.13 -3.22 5.76
N ASN A 43 1.44 -3.07 5.95
CA ASN A 43 2.28 -4.15 6.50
C ASN A 43 1.96 -4.43 7.98
N GLU A 44 1.70 -3.39 8.78
CA GLU A 44 1.24 -3.54 10.16
C GLU A 44 -0.08 -4.32 10.21
N ARG A 45 -1.05 -3.92 9.39
CA ARG A 45 -2.34 -4.62 9.29
C ARG A 45 -2.21 -6.06 8.82
N ILE A 46 -1.30 -6.36 7.89
CA ILE A 46 -0.99 -7.73 7.48
C ILE A 46 -0.49 -8.55 8.67
N GLY A 47 0.37 -7.97 9.53
CA GLY A 47 0.86 -8.63 10.73
C GLY A 47 -0.26 -9.02 11.70
N GLU A 48 -1.20 -8.09 11.96
CA GLU A 48 -2.36 -8.35 12.82
C GLU A 48 -3.23 -9.48 12.28
N ILE A 49 -3.54 -9.46 10.98
CA ILE A 49 -4.39 -10.49 10.36
C ILE A 49 -3.68 -11.84 10.33
N ARG A 50 -2.36 -11.87 10.12
CA ARG A 50 -1.58 -13.13 10.20
C ARG A 50 -1.68 -13.76 11.58
N ALA A 51 -1.52 -12.99 12.65
CA ALA A 51 -1.68 -13.49 14.01
C ALA A 51 -3.10 -14.03 14.26
N ARG A 52 -4.12 -13.35 13.73
CA ARG A 52 -5.52 -13.83 13.78
C ARG A 52 -5.73 -15.13 13.01
N VAL A 53 -5.14 -15.27 11.82
CA VAL A 53 -5.19 -16.49 11.01
C VAL A 53 -4.49 -17.64 11.73
N GLU A 54 -3.28 -17.43 12.24
CA GLU A 54 -2.53 -18.47 12.98
C GLU A 54 -3.33 -18.99 14.18
N TYR A 55 -3.88 -18.07 14.99
CA TYR A 55 -4.72 -18.43 16.12
C TYR A 55 -5.99 -19.21 15.71
N ARG A 56 -6.69 -18.76 14.66
CA ARG A 56 -7.90 -19.45 14.18
C ARG A 56 -7.56 -20.82 13.59
N HIS A 57 -6.42 -20.94 12.90
CA HIS A 57 -5.97 -22.19 12.31
C HIS A 57 -5.71 -23.27 13.37
N GLU A 58 -5.06 -22.90 14.47
CA GLU A 58 -4.82 -23.80 15.61
C GLU A 58 -6.14 -24.34 16.18
N ILE A 59 -7.12 -23.47 16.39
CA ILE A 59 -8.46 -23.86 16.87
C ILE A 59 -9.15 -24.81 15.87
N ILE A 60 -9.11 -24.50 14.57
CA ILE A 60 -9.68 -25.35 13.52
C ILE A 60 -9.08 -26.76 13.59
N LEU A 61 -7.75 -26.87 13.72
CA LEU A 61 -7.06 -28.15 13.82
C LEU A 61 -7.41 -28.93 15.10
N GLU A 62 -7.63 -28.24 16.22
CA GLU A 62 -8.08 -28.87 17.47
C GLU A 62 -9.52 -29.39 17.33
N LEU A 63 -10.45 -28.58 16.83
CA LEU A 63 -11.85 -28.96 16.63
C LEU A 63 -12.00 -30.14 15.66
N GLN A 64 -11.12 -30.24 14.66
CA GLN A 64 -11.11 -31.34 13.71
C GLN A 64 -10.81 -32.72 14.32
N ARG A 65 -10.23 -32.77 15.53
CA ARG A 65 -9.82 -34.02 16.20
C ARG A 65 -10.91 -34.69 17.03
N PHE A 66 -12.01 -33.99 17.33
CA PHE A 66 -13.09 -34.51 18.17
C PHE A 66 -14.21 -35.13 17.34
N GLU A 67 -14.99 -36.03 17.95
CA GLU A 67 -16.32 -36.38 17.44
C GLU A 67 -17.21 -35.15 17.51
N ARG A 68 -17.81 -34.76 16.38
CA ARG A 68 -18.57 -33.52 16.24
C ARG A 68 -20.04 -33.82 15.99
N ASP A 69 -20.90 -33.02 16.60
CA ASP A 69 -22.30 -32.96 16.22
C ASP A 69 -22.49 -31.94 15.07
N LEU A 70 -23.72 -31.85 14.58
CA LEU A 70 -24.08 -30.96 13.47
C LEU A 70 -23.77 -29.48 13.77
N ILE A 71 -23.96 -29.03 15.02
CA ILE A 71 -23.75 -27.63 15.42
C ILE A 71 -22.26 -27.30 15.40
N VAL A 72 -21.42 -28.23 15.88
CA VAL A 72 -19.96 -28.06 15.84
C VAL A 72 -19.44 -28.10 14.40
N ASP A 73 -20.00 -28.92 13.52
CA ASP A 73 -19.64 -28.94 12.10
C ASP A 73 -20.02 -27.63 11.38
N GLU A 74 -21.20 -27.06 11.65
CA GLU A 74 -21.62 -25.75 11.12
C GLU A 74 -20.68 -24.63 11.59
N GLY A 75 -20.38 -24.57 12.89
CA GLY A 75 -19.45 -23.57 13.44
C GLY A 75 -18.02 -23.72 12.90
N LEU A 76 -17.56 -24.95 12.67
CA LEU A 76 -16.26 -25.22 12.05
C LEU A 76 -16.23 -24.73 10.59
N ALA A 77 -17.31 -24.94 9.84
CA ALA A 77 -17.42 -24.46 8.46
C ALA A 77 -17.36 -22.92 8.38
N ASP A 78 -18.04 -22.22 9.30
CA ASP A 78 -17.99 -20.76 9.41
C ASP A 78 -16.58 -20.27 9.75
N LEU A 79 -15.91 -20.88 10.74
CA LEU A 79 -14.53 -20.55 11.09
C LEU A 79 -13.55 -20.73 9.92
N ILE A 80 -13.69 -21.81 9.15
CA ILE A 80 -12.89 -22.04 7.94
C ILE A 80 -13.18 -20.97 6.89
N ASN A 81 -14.43 -20.52 6.75
CA ASN A 81 -14.76 -19.44 5.83
C ASN A 81 -14.14 -18.11 6.26
N GLU A 82 -14.22 -17.75 7.54
CA GLU A 82 -13.58 -16.55 8.07
C GLU A 82 -12.05 -16.56 7.86
N GLU A 83 -11.39 -17.70 8.07
CA GLU A 83 -9.95 -17.83 7.81
C GLU A 83 -9.61 -17.54 6.34
N LYS A 84 -10.43 -18.03 5.41
CA LYS A 84 -10.26 -17.75 3.97
C LYS A 84 -10.45 -16.28 3.64
N GLU A 85 -11.43 -15.63 4.27
CA GLU A 85 -11.66 -14.18 4.09
C GLU A 85 -10.48 -13.35 4.60
N ASP A 86 -9.89 -13.73 5.73
CA ASP A 86 -8.68 -13.12 6.28
C ASP A 86 -7.49 -13.26 5.34
N LEU A 87 -7.27 -14.47 4.80
CA LEU A 87 -6.22 -14.71 3.81
C LEU A 87 -6.44 -13.88 2.53
N ALA A 88 -7.69 -13.71 2.10
CA ALA A 88 -8.03 -12.85 0.98
C ALA A 88 -7.77 -11.36 1.29
N GLU A 89 -8.02 -10.91 2.53
CA GLU A 89 -7.68 -9.56 2.99
C GLU A 89 -6.17 -9.33 2.97
N ILE A 90 -5.37 -10.27 3.50
CA ILE A 90 -3.90 -10.23 3.40
C ILE A 90 -3.47 -10.10 1.94
N GLY A 91 -4.04 -10.90 1.04
CA GLY A 91 -3.75 -10.83 -0.39
C GLY A 91 -3.97 -9.42 -0.98
N ARG A 92 -5.09 -8.77 -0.64
CA ARG A 92 -5.38 -7.39 -1.07
C ARG A 92 -4.38 -6.39 -0.50
N LEU A 93 -4.07 -6.49 0.80
CA LEU A 93 -3.13 -5.59 1.47
C LEU A 93 -1.71 -5.71 0.90
N VAL A 94 -1.27 -6.92 0.55
CA VAL A 94 0.03 -7.13 -0.11
C VAL A 94 0.09 -6.40 -1.45
N GLN A 95 -0.96 -6.47 -2.26
CA GLN A 95 -1.03 -5.75 -3.54
C GLN A 95 -1.01 -4.23 -3.33
N MET A 96 -1.71 -3.73 -2.30
CA MET A 96 -1.74 -2.31 -1.94
C MET A 96 -0.37 -1.81 -1.46
N SER A 97 0.29 -2.57 -0.58
CA SER A 97 1.66 -2.32 -0.08
C SER A 97 2.66 -2.24 -1.23
N TYR A 98 2.63 -3.22 -2.14
CA TYR A 98 3.46 -3.21 -3.34
C TYR A 98 3.18 -1.98 -4.23
N GLY A 99 1.91 -1.66 -4.46
CA GLY A 99 1.50 -0.48 -5.23
C GLY A 99 2.03 0.83 -4.64
N SER A 100 1.95 0.99 -3.32
CA SER A 100 2.50 2.13 -2.58
C SER A 100 4.01 2.24 -2.75
N THR A 101 4.74 1.13 -2.60
CA THR A 101 6.20 1.07 -2.82
C THR A 101 6.59 1.49 -4.23
N LEU A 102 5.88 1.01 -5.26
CA LEU A 102 6.11 1.40 -6.65
C LEU A 102 5.91 2.91 -6.87
N ARG A 103 4.84 3.48 -6.29
CA ARG A 103 4.57 4.91 -6.39
C ARG A 103 5.67 5.73 -5.70
N ALA A 104 6.08 5.37 -4.48
CA ALA A 104 7.19 6.01 -3.77
C ALA A 104 8.52 5.95 -4.56
N THR A 105 8.77 4.82 -5.22
CA THR A 105 9.95 4.62 -6.07
C THR A 105 9.93 5.54 -7.29
N ARG A 106 8.79 5.64 -7.99
CA ARG A 106 8.61 6.57 -9.13
C ARG A 106 8.89 8.02 -8.71
N LYS A 107 8.36 8.45 -7.56
CA LYS A 107 8.64 9.80 -7.02
C LYS A 107 10.14 10.00 -6.73
N SER A 108 10.78 9.00 -6.12
CA SER A 108 12.23 9.03 -5.84
C SER A 108 13.09 9.17 -7.11
N VAL A 109 12.71 8.46 -8.20
CA VAL A 109 13.41 8.56 -9.49
C VAL A 109 13.30 9.97 -10.07
N LEU A 110 12.10 10.56 -10.07
CA LEU A 110 11.89 11.94 -10.55
C LEU A 110 12.70 12.95 -9.73
N MET A 111 12.65 12.84 -8.40
CA MET A 111 13.42 13.71 -7.50
C MET A 111 14.94 13.59 -7.75
N LYS A 112 15.46 12.39 -8.00
CA LYS A 112 16.88 12.19 -8.37
C LYS A 112 17.24 12.89 -9.66
N LYS A 113 16.38 12.83 -10.69
CA LYS A 113 16.59 13.56 -11.96
C LYS A 113 16.61 15.07 -11.74
N MET A 114 15.69 15.60 -10.93
CA MET A 114 15.64 17.04 -10.62
C MET A 114 16.89 17.54 -9.88
N LYS A 115 17.50 16.72 -9.02
CA LYS A 115 18.76 17.09 -8.34
C LYS A 115 19.94 17.20 -9.31
N LYS A 116 19.95 16.45 -10.42
CA LYS A 116 20.99 16.50 -11.45
C LYS A 116 20.85 17.68 -12.42
N LEU A 117 19.68 18.32 -12.44
CA LEU A 117 19.39 19.52 -13.24
C LEU A 117 19.73 20.82 -12.51
N LYS A 118 20.18 20.71 -11.25
CA LYS A 118 20.62 21.83 -10.40
C LYS A 118 22.09 22.11 -10.63
#